data_AF-A0A8S0GU26-F1
#
_entry.id   AF-A0A8S0GU26-F1
#
_cell.length_a   1.000
_cell.length_b   1.000
_cell.length_c   1.000
_cell.angle_alpha   90.00
_cell.angle_beta   90.00
_cell.angle_gamma   90.00
#
_symmetry.space_group_name_H-M   'P 1'
#
loop_
_entity.id
_entity.type
_entity.pdbx_description
1 polymer ?
#
loop_
_entity_poly.entity_id
_entity_poly.type
_entity_poly.pdbx_seq_one_letter_code
_entity_poly.pdbx_strand_id
1 'polypeptide(L)'
;MRHGSRENFRHRQRLVEVLQAALDDPDYDFEQIWEPIEDDYEYDQWPSNWPGVIDNSRDLFQRLLNAARERWQEDLVRAQLPSLAECRAIPHRERFGGDWLFGIDNPEAWRAEFDVTATPYDLKTSGPQFQGEQLSLHLSGELPRLSVPASWPVIEAATHCSFVLKVQGISELAVSGTRFDGRMRTQLTRLGPGYHLRLEIGFDCVIECVALSVSIADVKGTPDEKQL
;
A
#
# COMPACT_ATOMS: atom_id res chain seq x y z
N MET A 1 -21.86 20.25 12.88
CA MET A 1 -20.83 19.70 11.98
C MET A 1 -20.26 18.44 12.64
N ARG A 2 -20.89 17.28 12.44
CA ARG A 2 -20.35 16.01 12.96
C ARG A 2 -19.02 15.77 12.24
N HIS A 3 -17.91 15.71 12.98
CA HIS A 3 -16.69 15.09 12.49
C HIS A 3 -17.06 13.63 12.23
N GLY A 4 -17.45 13.32 10.99
CA GLY A 4 -17.62 11.94 10.56
C GLY A 4 -16.34 11.22 10.94
N SER A 5 -16.46 10.18 11.77
CA SER A 5 -15.46 9.13 11.86
C SER A 5 -15.13 8.78 10.43
N ARG A 6 -13.99 9.27 9.95
CA ARG A 6 -13.58 9.17 8.54
C ARG A 6 -13.67 7.69 8.21
N GLU A 7 -14.65 7.30 7.41
CA GLU A 7 -14.82 5.91 6.99
C GLU A 7 -13.47 5.44 6.44
N ASN A 8 -12.75 4.64 7.22
CA ASN A 8 -11.48 4.07 6.81
C ASN A 8 -11.70 2.58 6.47
N PHE A 9 -10.70 1.97 5.85
CA PHE A 9 -10.76 0.57 5.43
C PHE A 9 -11.10 -0.40 6.57
N ARG A 10 -10.67 -0.14 7.81
CA ARG A 10 -11.01 -0.95 8.98
C ARG A 10 -12.48 -0.81 9.37
N HIS A 11 -13.04 0.38 9.28
CA HIS A 11 -14.47 0.58 9.50
C HIS A 11 -15.30 -0.16 8.44
N ARG A 12 -14.91 -0.08 7.16
CA ARG A 12 -15.55 -0.84 6.07
C ARG A 12 -15.49 -2.34 6.28
N GLN A 13 -14.33 -2.87 6.70
CA GLN A 13 -14.19 -4.28 7.09
C GLN A 13 -15.17 -4.64 8.20
N ARG A 14 -15.26 -3.81 9.24
CA ARG A 14 -16.16 -4.06 10.37
C ARG A 14 -17.63 -4.10 9.95
N LEU A 15 -18.05 -3.21 9.04
CA LEU A 15 -19.42 -3.22 8.50
C LEU A 15 -19.71 -4.53 7.74
N VAL A 16 -18.76 -4.98 6.90
CA VAL A 16 -18.87 -6.26 6.17
C VAL A 16 -18.96 -7.46 7.12
N GLU A 17 -18.17 -7.47 8.19
CA GLU A 17 -18.20 -8.54 9.21
C GLU A 17 -19.53 -8.60 9.94
N VAL A 18 -20.06 -7.44 10.37
CA VAL A 18 -21.35 -7.36 11.08
C VAL A 18 -22.48 -7.84 10.18
N LEU A 19 -22.50 -7.39 8.93
CA LEU A 19 -23.54 -7.80 7.98
C LEU A 19 -23.44 -9.30 7.64
N GLN A 20 -22.23 -9.82 7.43
CA GLN A 20 -22.04 -11.26 7.21
C GLN A 20 -22.50 -12.09 8.41
N ALA A 21 -22.18 -11.68 9.64
CA ALA A 21 -22.63 -12.38 10.85
C ALA A 21 -24.15 -12.42 10.98
N ALA A 22 -24.85 -11.32 10.68
CA ALA A 22 -26.31 -11.28 10.67
C ALA A 22 -26.92 -12.17 9.57
N LEU A 23 -26.26 -12.25 8.40
CA LEU A 23 -26.71 -13.12 7.31
C LEU A 23 -26.44 -14.60 7.57
N ASP A 24 -25.37 -14.93 8.30
CA ASP A 24 -25.02 -16.30 8.70
C ASP A 24 -25.94 -16.83 9.81
N ASP A 25 -26.57 -15.95 10.57
CA ASP A 25 -27.59 -16.30 11.57
C ASP A 25 -28.95 -16.52 10.88
N PRO A 26 -29.48 -17.77 10.84
CA PRO A 26 -30.77 -18.06 10.21
C PRO A 26 -31.97 -17.46 10.96
N ASP A 27 -31.81 -17.19 12.25
CA ASP A 27 -32.88 -16.70 13.13
C ASP A 27 -32.88 -15.16 13.23
N TYR A 28 -31.88 -14.50 12.65
CA TYR A 28 -31.83 -13.04 12.61
C TYR A 28 -33.01 -12.47 11.82
N ASP A 29 -33.84 -11.68 12.51
CA ASP A 29 -34.96 -10.97 11.92
C ASP A 29 -34.46 -9.67 11.25
N PHE A 30 -34.55 -9.61 9.92
CA PHE A 30 -34.18 -8.42 9.16
C PHE A 30 -35.31 -7.38 9.08
N GLU A 31 -36.54 -7.74 9.45
CA GLU A 31 -37.67 -6.80 9.41
C GLU A 31 -37.60 -5.77 10.53
N GLN A 32 -37.00 -6.14 11.68
CA GLN A 32 -36.77 -5.22 12.80
C GLN A 32 -35.91 -3.99 12.42
N ILE A 33 -35.12 -4.07 11.34
CA ILE A 33 -34.27 -2.95 10.86
C ILE A 33 -35.13 -1.77 10.36
N TRP A 34 -36.35 -2.06 9.93
CA TRP A 34 -37.29 -1.06 9.43
C TRP A 34 -38.08 -0.37 10.53
N GLU A 35 -38.04 -0.88 11.76
CA GLU A 35 -38.76 -0.29 12.88
C GLU A 35 -38.20 1.10 13.22
N PRO A 36 -39.05 2.13 13.34
CA PRO A 36 -38.59 3.44 13.74
C PRO A 36 -37.94 3.38 15.11
N ILE A 37 -36.73 3.92 15.23
CA ILE A 37 -36.06 4.06 16.53
C ILE A 37 -36.80 5.16 17.30
N GLU A 38 -37.52 4.79 18.36
CA GLU A 38 -38.47 5.66 19.09
C GLU A 38 -37.82 6.96 19.64
N ASP A 39 -36.50 7.00 19.79
CA ASP A 39 -35.75 8.12 20.37
C ASP A 39 -34.81 8.86 19.39
N ASP A 40 -34.77 8.49 18.11
CA ASP A 40 -33.89 9.14 17.12
C ASP A 40 -34.66 10.09 16.19
N TYR A 41 -34.76 11.34 16.62
CA TYR A 41 -35.31 12.45 15.83
C TYR A 41 -34.28 13.08 14.86
N GLU A 42 -33.04 12.58 14.84
CA GLU A 42 -31.94 13.12 14.03
C GLU A 42 -31.65 12.26 12.79
N TYR A 43 -32.54 12.33 11.80
CA TYR A 43 -32.25 12.16 10.36
C TYR A 43 -31.67 10.83 9.81
N ASP A 44 -31.43 9.80 10.62
CA ASP A 44 -30.81 8.54 10.15
C ASP A 44 -31.83 7.40 9.87
N GLN A 45 -33.08 7.74 9.52
CA GLN A 45 -34.11 6.75 9.17
C GLN A 45 -34.05 6.31 7.71
N TRP A 46 -34.30 5.02 7.47
CA TRP A 46 -34.50 4.48 6.12
C TRP A 46 -35.69 5.16 5.42
N PRO A 47 -35.72 5.22 4.08
CA PRO A 47 -36.85 5.79 3.39
C PRO A 47 -38.14 5.02 3.73
N SER A 48 -39.17 5.75 4.15
CA SER A 48 -40.40 5.18 4.74
C SER A 48 -41.18 4.25 3.82
N ASN A 49 -40.93 4.29 2.51
CA ASN A 49 -41.57 3.42 1.53
C ASN A 49 -40.83 2.09 1.31
N TRP A 50 -39.60 1.92 1.81
CA TRP A 50 -38.78 0.72 1.61
C TRP A 50 -39.44 -0.58 2.10
N PRO A 51 -40.02 -0.64 3.31
CA PRO A 51 -40.65 -1.89 3.79
C PRO A 51 -41.81 -2.36 2.91
N GLY A 52 -42.46 -1.44 2.18
CA GLY A 52 -43.55 -1.76 1.26
C GLY A 52 -43.12 -2.19 -0.14
N VAL A 53 -41.84 -2.08 -0.49
CA VAL A 53 -41.31 -2.42 -1.84
C VAL A 53 -40.24 -3.51 -1.81
N ILE A 54 -39.79 -3.92 -0.63
CA ILE A 54 -38.79 -4.98 -0.45
C ILE A 54 -39.53 -6.29 -0.15
N ASP A 55 -39.48 -7.24 -1.09
CA ASP A 55 -40.14 -8.53 -0.92
C ASP A 55 -39.42 -9.45 0.09
N ASN A 56 -38.10 -9.28 0.21
CA ASN A 56 -37.27 -10.08 1.11
C ASN A 56 -36.07 -9.25 1.59
N SER A 57 -36.13 -8.80 2.85
CA SER A 57 -35.08 -7.99 3.47
C SER A 57 -33.74 -8.72 3.50
N ARG A 58 -33.72 -10.02 3.83
CA ARG A 58 -32.49 -10.84 3.84
C ARG A 58 -31.83 -10.89 2.46
N ASP A 59 -32.60 -11.05 1.38
CA ASP A 59 -32.07 -11.03 0.00
C ASP A 59 -31.47 -9.66 -0.34
N LEU A 60 -32.14 -8.55 0.04
CA LEU A 60 -31.58 -7.21 -0.15
C LEU A 60 -30.22 -7.07 0.56
N PHE A 61 -30.15 -7.44 1.84
CA PHE A 61 -28.92 -7.34 2.63
C PHE A 61 -27.81 -8.27 2.12
N GLN A 62 -28.16 -9.43 1.57
CA GLN A 62 -27.20 -10.31 0.88
C GLN A 62 -26.63 -9.64 -0.38
N ARG A 63 -27.47 -8.97 -1.17
CA ARG A 63 -27.01 -8.20 -2.34
C ARG A 63 -26.14 -7.02 -1.95
N LEU A 64 -26.49 -6.32 -0.87
CA LEU A 64 -25.68 -5.24 -0.30
C LEU A 64 -24.32 -5.75 0.15
N LEU A 65 -24.26 -6.89 0.84
CA LEU A 65 -23.00 -7.51 1.24
C LEU A 65 -22.12 -7.84 0.03
N ASN A 66 -22.71 -8.43 -1.01
CA ASN A 66 -21.98 -8.77 -2.24
C ASN A 66 -21.46 -7.51 -2.92
N ALA A 67 -22.30 -6.49 -3.10
CA ALA A 67 -21.91 -5.21 -3.67
C ALA A 67 -20.83 -4.49 -2.84
N ALA A 68 -20.90 -4.56 -1.50
CA ALA A 68 -19.90 -4.00 -0.62
C ALA A 68 -18.55 -4.71 -0.75
N ARG A 69 -18.54 -6.05 -0.83
CA ARG A 69 -17.32 -6.85 -1.05
C ARG A 69 -16.66 -6.56 -2.39
N GLU A 70 -17.46 -6.43 -3.45
CA GLU A 70 -16.96 -6.06 -4.78
C GLU A 70 -16.39 -4.64 -4.77
N ARG A 71 -17.14 -3.68 -4.21
CA ARG A 71 -16.76 -2.27 -4.21
C ARG A 71 -15.56 -1.97 -3.31
N TRP A 72 -15.44 -2.65 -2.17
CA TRP A 72 -14.41 -2.41 -1.16
C TRP A 72 -13.32 -3.49 -1.15
N GLN A 73 -13.18 -4.26 -2.22
CA GLN A 73 -12.23 -5.37 -2.29
C GLN A 73 -10.83 -4.98 -1.78
N GLU A 74 -10.24 -3.90 -2.30
CA GLU A 74 -8.91 -3.44 -1.90
C GLU A 74 -8.84 -3.05 -0.42
N ASP A 75 -9.85 -2.35 0.10
CA ASP A 75 -9.91 -1.98 1.51
C ASP A 75 -9.98 -3.21 2.41
N LEU A 76 -10.76 -4.23 2.00
CA LEU A 76 -10.88 -5.48 2.74
C LEU A 76 -9.57 -6.28 2.73
N VAL A 77 -8.82 -6.27 1.63
CA VAL A 77 -7.47 -6.88 1.59
C VAL A 77 -6.51 -6.07 2.48
N ARG A 78 -6.57 -4.73 2.41
CA ARG A 78 -5.73 -3.85 3.23
C ARG A 78 -5.97 -4.04 4.71
N ALA A 79 -7.23 -4.25 5.11
CA ALA A 79 -7.60 -4.42 6.50
C ALA A 79 -7.05 -5.71 7.12
N GLN A 80 -6.68 -6.68 6.30
CA GLN A 80 -6.03 -7.92 6.71
C GLN A 80 -4.50 -7.79 6.89
N LEU A 81 -3.91 -6.64 6.54
CA LEU A 81 -2.48 -6.43 6.71
C LEU A 81 -2.12 -6.36 8.21
N PRO A 82 -0.99 -6.95 8.62
CA PRO A 82 -0.54 -6.91 10.00
C PRO A 82 -0.17 -5.50 10.45
N SER A 83 -0.24 -5.27 11.75
CA SER A 83 0.25 -4.04 12.37
C SER A 83 1.77 -3.89 12.24
N LEU A 84 2.28 -2.66 12.41
CA LEU A 84 3.72 -2.43 12.51
C LEU A 84 4.36 -3.19 13.68
N ALA A 85 3.64 -3.38 14.79
CA ALA A 85 4.13 -4.14 15.93
C ALA A 85 4.38 -5.60 15.57
N GLU A 86 3.43 -6.24 14.88
CA GLU A 86 3.57 -7.60 14.38
C GLU A 86 4.70 -7.71 13.35
N CYS A 87 4.80 -6.76 12.42
CA CYS A 87 5.90 -6.73 11.43
C CYS A 87 7.28 -6.62 12.09
N ARG A 88 7.40 -5.78 13.13
CA ARG A 88 8.65 -5.62 13.89
C ARG A 88 9.04 -6.87 14.68
N ALA A 89 8.09 -7.74 15.00
CA ALA A 89 8.35 -9.02 15.66
C ALA A 89 8.89 -10.09 14.70
N ILE A 90 8.76 -9.92 13.37
CA ILE A 90 9.28 -10.87 12.37
C ILE A 90 10.82 -10.93 12.50
N PRO A 91 11.41 -12.14 12.71
CA PRO A 91 12.85 -12.30 12.85
C PRO A 91 13.64 -11.76 11.66
N HIS A 92 14.81 -11.15 11.91
CA HIS A 92 15.64 -10.55 10.86
C HIS A 92 16.06 -11.55 9.75
N ARG A 93 16.17 -12.84 10.06
CA ARG A 93 16.49 -13.89 9.06
C ARG A 93 15.36 -14.15 8.06
N GLU A 94 14.13 -13.79 8.41
CA GLU A 94 12.93 -13.94 7.58
C GLU A 94 12.60 -12.63 6.83
N ARG A 95 13.22 -11.52 7.22
CA ARG A 95 13.25 -10.28 6.43
C ARG A 95 14.24 -10.50 5.29
N PHE A 96 13.73 -10.50 4.06
CA PHE A 96 14.52 -10.81 2.86
C PHE A 96 15.86 -10.05 2.84
N GLY A 97 16.96 -10.79 2.62
CA GLY A 97 18.32 -10.26 2.44
C GLY A 97 18.74 -10.11 0.98
N GLY A 98 17.77 -10.10 0.04
CA GLY A 98 18.01 -9.88 -1.38
C GLY A 98 17.86 -8.41 -1.78
N ASP A 99 18.20 -8.09 -3.03
CA ASP A 99 17.91 -6.76 -3.58
C ASP A 99 16.39 -6.53 -3.63
N TRP A 100 15.96 -5.50 -2.89
CA TRP A 100 14.55 -5.17 -2.70
C TRP A 100 13.85 -4.85 -4.02
N LEU A 101 14.58 -4.39 -5.04
CA LEU A 101 14.04 -4.09 -6.37
C LEU A 101 13.44 -5.32 -7.08
N PHE A 102 13.80 -6.53 -6.67
CA PHE A 102 13.19 -7.76 -7.20
C PHE A 102 12.07 -8.32 -6.33
N GLY A 103 11.81 -7.69 -5.18
CA GLY A 103 10.75 -8.07 -4.25
C GLY A 103 9.46 -7.26 -4.42
N ILE A 104 9.44 -6.25 -5.29
CA ILE A 104 8.29 -5.37 -5.57
C ILE A 104 7.31 -5.99 -6.56
N ASP A 105 6.20 -5.31 -6.84
CA ASP A 105 5.13 -5.78 -7.72
C ASP A 105 5.52 -5.83 -9.20
N ASN A 106 6.40 -4.94 -9.65
CA ASN A 106 6.75 -4.77 -11.06
C ASN A 106 8.27 -4.77 -11.34
N PRO A 107 9.03 -5.79 -10.90
CA PRO A 107 10.47 -5.83 -11.05
C PRO A 107 10.91 -5.85 -12.54
N GLU A 108 10.04 -6.25 -13.45
CA GLU A 108 10.26 -6.18 -14.89
C GLU A 108 10.47 -4.75 -15.41
N ALA A 109 9.90 -3.73 -14.77
CA ALA A 109 10.14 -2.34 -15.14
C ALA A 109 11.62 -1.97 -15.00
N TRP A 110 12.30 -2.52 -13.99
CA TRP A 110 13.74 -2.37 -13.82
C TRP A 110 14.51 -3.15 -14.88
N ARG A 111 14.14 -4.43 -15.09
CA ARG A 111 14.82 -5.33 -16.03
C ARG A 111 14.76 -4.84 -17.47
N ALA A 112 13.65 -4.20 -17.85
CA ALA A 112 13.47 -3.66 -19.20
C ALA A 112 14.49 -2.57 -19.54
N GLU A 113 14.91 -1.78 -18.55
CA GLU A 113 15.86 -0.67 -18.75
C GLU A 113 17.32 -1.11 -18.57
N PHE A 114 17.60 -1.96 -17.57
CA PHE A 114 18.97 -2.19 -17.10
C PHE A 114 19.47 -3.63 -17.16
N ASP A 115 18.61 -4.59 -17.50
CA ASP A 115 18.84 -6.03 -17.26
C ASP A 115 19.06 -6.36 -15.76
N VAL A 116 19.03 -7.64 -15.39
CA VAL A 116 19.10 -8.10 -13.98
C VAL A 116 20.46 -7.87 -13.32
N THR A 117 21.50 -7.54 -14.09
CA THR A 117 22.87 -7.42 -13.58
C THR A 117 23.22 -6.04 -13.02
N ALA A 118 22.39 -5.02 -13.27
CA ALA A 118 22.65 -3.64 -12.91
C ALA A 118 21.73 -3.19 -11.78
N THR A 119 22.15 -3.41 -10.54
CA THR A 119 21.41 -3.03 -9.32
C THR A 119 22.18 -1.94 -8.59
N PRO A 120 21.55 -0.81 -8.22
CA PRO A 120 22.25 0.31 -7.61
C PRO A 120 22.76 -0.06 -6.21
N TYR A 121 23.94 0.46 -5.86
CA TYR A 121 24.54 0.22 -4.54
C TYR A 121 24.13 1.28 -3.51
N ASP A 122 23.96 2.53 -3.94
CA ASP A 122 23.61 3.67 -3.09
C ASP A 122 22.58 4.53 -3.81
N LEU A 123 21.40 4.67 -3.20
CA LEU A 123 20.32 5.50 -3.73
C LEU A 123 20.20 6.75 -2.87
N LYS A 124 19.89 7.88 -3.48
CA LYS A 124 19.60 9.16 -2.84
C LYS A 124 18.16 9.55 -3.13
N THR A 125 17.55 10.30 -2.21
CA THR A 125 16.22 10.87 -2.38
C THR A 125 16.22 12.35 -2.01
N SER A 126 15.35 13.12 -2.66
CA SER A 126 14.99 14.49 -2.25
C SER A 126 13.92 14.52 -1.16
N GLY A 127 13.31 13.37 -0.87
CA GLY A 127 12.36 13.16 0.21
C GLY A 127 11.00 12.63 -0.21
N PRO A 128 10.18 12.22 0.78
CA PRO A 128 8.90 11.59 0.56
C PRO A 128 7.82 12.60 0.19
N GLN A 129 6.94 12.17 -0.70
CA GLN A 129 5.68 12.84 -1.00
C GLN A 129 4.55 11.95 -0.53
N PHE A 130 3.78 12.43 0.47
CA PHE A 130 2.61 11.74 1.00
C PHE A 130 1.33 12.29 0.38
N GLN A 131 0.46 11.40 -0.10
CA GLN A 131 -0.86 11.75 -0.59
C GLN A 131 -1.88 10.72 -0.12
N GLY A 132 -2.58 11.04 0.97
CA GLY A 132 -3.51 10.10 1.60
C GLY A 132 -2.81 8.82 2.03
N GLU A 133 -3.15 7.71 1.38
CA GLU A 133 -2.69 6.36 1.69
C GLU A 133 -1.54 5.93 0.75
N GLN A 134 -0.88 6.91 0.13
CA GLN A 134 0.22 6.73 -0.80
C GLN A 134 1.47 7.47 -0.34
N LEU A 135 2.62 6.86 -0.62
CA LEU A 135 3.94 7.43 -0.44
C LEU A 135 4.70 7.29 -1.76
N SER A 136 5.38 8.35 -2.17
CA SER A 136 6.32 8.28 -3.29
C SER A 136 7.65 8.95 -2.98
N LEU A 137 8.73 8.38 -3.50
CA LEU A 137 10.09 8.90 -3.38
C LEU A 137 10.76 8.89 -4.74
N HIS A 138 11.32 10.03 -5.15
CA HIS A 138 12.27 10.05 -6.24
C HIS A 138 13.60 9.50 -5.74
N LEU A 139 14.14 8.52 -6.46
CA LEU A 139 15.38 7.84 -6.16
C LEU A 139 16.35 7.98 -7.33
N SER A 140 17.60 8.26 -7.02
CA SER A 140 18.68 8.27 -8.01
C SER A 140 19.97 7.74 -7.42
N GLY A 141 20.83 7.17 -8.26
CA GLY A 141 22.06 6.54 -7.77
C GLY A 141 22.98 6.06 -8.88
N GLU A 142 24.13 5.56 -8.47
CA GLU A 142 25.12 4.97 -9.37
C GLU A 142 24.82 3.48 -9.60
N LEU A 143 24.98 3.06 -10.85
CA LEU A 143 24.93 1.66 -11.24
C LEU A 143 26.35 1.06 -11.19
N PRO A 144 26.50 -0.19 -10.74
CA PRO A 144 27.77 -0.87 -10.80
C PRO A 144 28.18 -1.02 -12.27
N ARG A 145 29.40 -0.57 -12.60
CA ARG A 145 29.96 -0.81 -13.92
C ARG A 145 30.18 -2.30 -14.10
N LEU A 146 29.54 -2.90 -15.10
CA LEU A 146 29.96 -4.20 -15.60
C LEU A 146 31.45 -4.09 -15.99
N SER A 147 32.28 -4.94 -15.41
CA SER A 147 33.71 -4.99 -15.74
C SER A 147 33.85 -5.55 -17.16
N VAL A 148 33.91 -4.66 -18.15
CA VAL A 148 34.19 -5.03 -19.55
C VAL A 148 35.70 -5.04 -19.81
N PRO A 149 36.21 -6.03 -20.58
CA PRO A 149 37.62 -6.05 -21.00
C PRO A 149 37.98 -4.76 -21.76
N ALA A 150 39.19 -4.23 -21.54
CA ALA A 150 39.66 -2.97 -22.13
C ALA A 150 39.65 -2.91 -23.67
N SER A 151 39.51 -4.06 -24.33
CA SER A 151 39.45 -4.21 -25.78
C SER A 151 38.05 -4.04 -26.37
N TRP A 152 37.00 -3.89 -25.54
CA TRP A 152 35.64 -3.69 -26.01
C TRP A 152 35.34 -2.20 -26.23
N PRO A 153 34.56 -1.86 -27.27
CA PRO A 153 34.14 -0.48 -27.49
C PRO A 153 33.35 0.02 -26.27
N VAL A 154 33.59 1.27 -25.87
CA VAL A 154 32.81 1.95 -24.84
C VAL A 154 31.39 2.12 -25.38
N ILE A 155 30.52 1.19 -25.05
CA ILE A 155 29.08 1.40 -25.20
C ILE A 155 28.73 2.52 -24.22
N GLU A 156 27.88 3.47 -24.62
CA GLU A 156 27.27 4.49 -23.76
C GLU A 156 26.35 3.83 -22.72
N ALA A 157 26.90 2.93 -21.91
CA ALA A 157 26.17 2.21 -20.89
C ALA A 157 25.76 3.20 -19.79
N ALA A 158 24.53 3.09 -19.33
CA ALA A 158 24.07 3.85 -18.19
C ALA A 158 24.98 3.60 -16.99
N THR A 159 25.50 4.67 -16.41
CA THR A 159 26.31 4.63 -15.19
C THR A 159 25.52 5.13 -13.99
N HIS A 160 24.39 5.78 -14.23
CA HIS A 160 23.45 6.27 -13.23
C HIS A 160 22.02 5.87 -13.58
N CYS A 161 21.19 5.82 -12.55
CA CYS A 161 19.76 5.57 -12.66
C CYS A 161 18.93 6.63 -11.92
N SER A 162 17.72 6.89 -12.39
CA SER A 162 16.64 7.48 -11.60
C SER A 162 15.33 6.74 -11.80
N PHE A 163 14.48 6.77 -10.78
CA PHE A 163 13.14 6.20 -10.79
C PHE A 163 12.32 6.73 -9.62
N VAL A 164 11.02 6.44 -9.61
CA VAL A 164 10.11 6.77 -8.51
C VAL A 164 9.67 5.50 -7.81
N LEU A 165 9.99 5.37 -6.51
CA LEU A 165 9.36 4.37 -5.65
C LEU A 165 7.93 4.81 -5.33
N LYS A 166 6.97 3.93 -5.57
CA LYS A 166 5.55 4.10 -5.26
C LYS A 166 5.13 3.07 -4.23
N VAL A 167 4.52 3.53 -3.15
CA VAL A 167 3.91 2.70 -2.11
C VAL A 167 2.45 3.09 -2.01
N GLN A 168 1.55 2.12 -2.10
CA GLN A 168 0.11 2.36 -2.17
C GLN A 168 -0.66 1.48 -1.19
N GLY A 169 -1.82 1.97 -0.76
CA GLY A 169 -2.66 1.25 0.20
C GLY A 169 -1.99 1.11 1.56
N ILE A 170 -1.35 2.19 2.04
CA ILE A 170 -0.72 2.21 3.36
C ILE A 170 -1.79 1.98 4.44
N SER A 171 -1.59 0.94 5.24
CA SER A 171 -2.44 0.57 6.37
C SER A 171 -1.89 1.08 7.70
N GLU A 172 -0.56 1.09 7.83
CA GLU A 172 0.16 1.54 9.02
C GLU A 172 1.38 2.35 8.58
N LEU A 173 1.65 3.45 9.30
CA LEU A 173 2.75 4.36 9.00
C LEU A 173 3.36 4.88 10.30
N ALA A 174 4.67 4.74 10.42
CA ALA A 174 5.48 5.39 11.44
C ALA A 174 6.57 6.21 10.76
N VAL A 175 6.71 7.45 11.18
CA VAL A 175 7.71 8.37 10.67
C VAL A 175 8.48 8.96 11.85
N SER A 176 9.80 8.95 11.77
CA SER A 176 10.68 9.57 12.77
C SER A 176 11.86 10.28 12.11
N GLY A 177 12.51 11.16 12.86
CA GLY A 177 13.63 11.98 12.39
C GLY A 177 13.18 13.31 11.82
N THR A 178 14.15 14.08 11.34
CA THR A 178 13.94 15.48 10.93
C THR A 178 14.38 15.78 9.51
N ARG A 179 15.27 14.95 8.95
CA ARG A 179 15.85 15.16 7.63
C ARG A 179 15.49 14.03 6.66
N PHE A 180 14.62 14.36 5.72
CA PHE A 180 14.02 13.38 4.80
C PHE A 180 14.71 13.31 3.43
N ASP A 181 15.83 14.01 3.23
CA ASP A 181 16.66 13.99 2.03
C ASP A 181 18.00 13.29 2.28
N GLY A 182 18.62 12.77 1.22
CA GLY A 182 19.96 12.20 1.25
C GLY A 182 19.99 10.73 0.86
N ARG A 183 21.02 10.00 1.29
CA ARG A 183 21.15 8.56 1.02
C ARG A 183 20.00 7.80 1.64
N MET A 184 19.55 6.76 0.96
CA MET A 184 18.44 5.92 1.37
C MET A 184 18.88 4.46 1.41
N ARG A 185 18.49 3.76 2.47
CA ARG A 185 18.50 2.30 2.54
C ARG A 185 17.07 1.79 2.62
N THR A 186 16.78 0.77 1.82
CA THR A 186 15.47 0.14 1.79
C THR A 186 15.57 -1.28 2.34
N GLN A 187 14.68 -1.59 3.27
CA GLN A 187 14.39 -2.96 3.67
C GLN A 187 12.94 -3.24 3.30
N LEU A 188 12.73 -4.31 2.53
CA LEU A 188 11.41 -4.74 2.07
C LEU A 188 11.19 -6.18 2.52
N THR A 189 10.08 -6.43 3.20
CA THR A 189 9.61 -7.77 3.53
C THR A 189 8.25 -7.99 2.90
N ARG A 190 8.11 -9.04 2.09
CA ARG A 190 6.81 -9.40 1.52
C ARG A 190 5.96 -10.07 2.58
N LEU A 191 4.72 -9.59 2.71
CA LEU A 191 3.68 -10.17 3.54
C LEU A 191 2.67 -10.79 2.56
N GLY A 192 2.16 -12.00 2.75
CA GLY A 192 0.96 -12.38 1.98
C GLY A 192 -0.22 -11.66 2.62
N PRO A 193 -0.88 -10.62 2.03
CA PRO A 193 -0.84 -10.11 0.64
C PRO A 193 -0.13 -8.75 0.39
N GLY A 194 0.51 -8.11 1.38
CA GLY A 194 1.16 -6.80 1.21
C GLY A 194 2.68 -6.77 1.43
N TYR A 195 3.14 -5.66 1.99
CA TYR A 195 4.56 -5.37 2.18
C TYR A 195 4.78 -4.67 3.51
N HIS A 196 5.86 -5.03 4.20
CA HIS A 196 6.47 -4.21 5.24
C HIS A 196 7.72 -3.55 4.67
N LEU A 197 7.71 -2.22 4.67
CA LEU A 197 8.78 -1.40 4.12
C LEU A 197 9.39 -0.57 5.24
N ARG A 198 10.71 -0.54 5.29
CA ARG A 198 11.47 0.37 6.15
C ARG A 198 12.49 1.11 5.29
N LEU A 199 12.35 2.43 5.25
CA LEU A 199 13.21 3.35 4.53
C LEU A 199 14.01 4.16 5.56
N GLU A 200 15.32 3.99 5.54
CA GLU A 200 16.24 4.78 6.36
C GLU A 200 16.85 5.84 5.45
N ILE A 201 16.63 7.11 5.79
CA ILE A 201 17.04 8.26 4.97
C ILE A 201 18.00 9.13 5.77
N GLY A 202 19.13 9.48 5.16
CA GLY A 202 20.15 10.31 5.77
C GLY A 202 20.74 9.65 7.03
N PHE A 203 20.76 10.39 8.13
CA PHE A 203 21.36 9.95 9.39
C PHE A 203 20.33 9.59 10.47
N ASP A 204 19.18 10.25 10.49
CA ASP A 204 18.20 10.18 11.59
C ASP A 204 16.78 9.85 11.14
N CYS A 205 16.49 9.86 9.83
CA CYS A 205 15.15 9.66 9.33
C CYS A 205 14.83 8.20 9.05
N VAL A 206 13.64 7.80 9.50
CA VAL A 206 13.08 6.48 9.25
C VAL A 206 11.61 6.64 8.89
N ILE A 207 11.23 6.05 7.76
CA ILE A 207 9.84 5.84 7.36
C ILE A 207 9.61 4.33 7.39
N GLU A 208 8.65 3.89 8.18
CA GLU A 208 8.28 2.49 8.27
C GLU A 208 6.79 2.36 7.99
N CYS A 209 6.40 1.50 7.06
CA CYS A 209 5.00 1.32 6.70
C CYS A 209 4.65 -0.12 6.35
N VAL A 210 3.35 -0.40 6.46
CA VAL A 210 2.73 -1.63 5.96
C VAL A 210 1.75 -1.24 4.86
N ALA A 211 1.91 -1.80 3.67
CA ALA A 211 1.21 -1.36 2.46
C ALA A 211 0.74 -2.54 1.60
N LEU A 212 -0.25 -2.32 0.74
CA LEU A 212 -0.73 -3.32 -0.21
C LEU A 212 0.21 -3.51 -1.39
N SER A 213 0.76 -2.41 -1.91
CA SER A 213 1.55 -2.43 -3.13
C SER A 213 2.81 -1.59 -2.97
N VAL A 214 3.90 -2.12 -3.54
CA VAL A 214 5.17 -1.42 -3.70
C VAL A 214 5.62 -1.64 -5.14
N SER A 215 5.87 -0.57 -5.86
CA SER A 215 6.25 -0.59 -7.27
C SER A 215 7.21 0.55 -7.61
N ILE A 216 7.79 0.49 -8.81
CA ILE A 216 8.60 1.58 -9.36
C ILE A 216 7.99 2.16 -10.63
N ALA A 217 8.26 3.42 -10.91
CA ALA A 217 7.86 4.13 -12.12
C ALA A 217 8.99 5.03 -12.64
N ASP A 218 8.85 5.53 -13.86
CA ASP A 218 9.78 6.49 -14.48
C ASP A 218 11.26 6.05 -14.42
N VAL A 219 11.50 4.76 -14.63
CA VAL A 219 12.85 4.17 -14.61
C VAL A 219 13.66 4.68 -15.80
N LYS A 220 14.84 5.24 -15.54
CA LYS A 220 15.71 5.85 -16.56
C LYS A 220 17.18 5.60 -16.27
N GLY A 221 17.93 5.18 -17.28
CA GLY A 221 19.39 5.14 -17.28
C GLY A 221 20.05 6.34 -17.96
N THR A 222 21.16 6.82 -17.42
CA THR A 222 22.00 7.82 -18.10
C THR A 222 23.49 7.58 -17.87
N PRO A 223 24.36 7.91 -18.85
CA PRO A 223 25.80 7.93 -18.65
C PRO A 223 26.31 9.11 -17.80
N ASP A 224 25.49 10.14 -17.55
CA ASP A 224 25.90 11.38 -16.84
C ASP A 224 24.91 11.78 -15.73
N GLU A 225 25.39 11.91 -14.49
CA GLU A 225 24.61 12.33 -13.32
C GLU A 225 23.85 13.65 -13.55
N LYS A 226 24.40 14.56 -14.37
CA LYS A 226 23.79 15.87 -14.64
C LYS A 226 22.51 15.81 -15.46
N GLN A 227 22.17 14.63 -16.00
CA GLN A 227 20.97 14.40 -16.80
C GLN A 227 19.84 13.73 -16.00
N LEU A 228 20.06 13.48 -14.70
CA LEU A 228 19.08 12.90 -13.77
C LEU A 228 18.09 13.94 -13.22
#